data_AF-A0A534IYK3-F1
#
_entry.id   AF-A0A534IYK3-F1
#
_cell.length_a   1.000
_cell.length_b   1.000
_cell.length_c   1.000
_cell.angle_alpha   90.00
_cell.angle_beta   90.00
_cell.angle_gamma   90.00
#
_symmetry.space_group_name_H-M   'P 1'
#
loop_
_entity.id
_entity.type
_entity.pdbx_description
1 polymer ?
#
loop_
_entity_poly.entity_id
_entity_poly.type
_entity_poly.pdbx_seq_one_letter_code
_entity_poly.pdbx_strand_id
1 'polypeptide(L)'
;MQRVGNVVLHFMKGEPTFERRKPVTCEIDWARRTALMRNHSATHIVLGAARKVLGNHVWQTGAHKAADLARLDITHYDALTDEEVERIERLANEIVLSGAPVRIRTLPRDVAESKYGFRLYQGGVVPGGELRVV
;
A
#
# COMPACT_ATOMS: atom_id res chain seq x y z
N MET A 1 -3.33 -15.99 -7.50
CA MET A 1 -2.06 -16.41 -6.89
C MET A 1 -2.16 -16.21 -5.38
N GLN A 2 -1.40 -16.97 -4.61
CA GLN A 2 -1.34 -16.85 -3.15
C GLN A 2 0.07 -17.19 -2.66
N ARG A 3 0.52 -16.56 -1.57
CA ARG A 3 1.77 -16.93 -0.91
C ARG A 3 1.47 -17.84 0.27
N VAL A 4 2.20 -18.97 0.37
CA VAL A 4 2.15 -19.90 1.50
C VAL A 4 3.59 -20.09 1.98
N GLY A 5 3.94 -19.49 3.12
CA GLY A 5 5.32 -19.41 3.59
C GLY A 5 6.23 -18.65 2.61
N ASN A 6 7.25 -19.33 2.10
CA ASN A 6 8.17 -18.82 1.07
C ASN A 6 7.81 -19.25 -0.37
N VAL A 7 6.69 -19.94 -0.57
CA VAL A 7 6.26 -20.43 -1.88
C VAL A 7 5.13 -19.55 -2.43
N VAL A 8 5.18 -19.25 -3.73
CA VAL A 8 4.09 -18.57 -4.46
C VAL A 8 3.33 -19.60 -5.29
N LEU A 9 2.04 -19.74 -4.99
CA LEU A 9 1.11 -20.61 -5.70
C LEU A 9 0.43 -19.84 -6.83
N HIS A 10 0.53 -20.38 -8.04
CA HIS A 10 -0.17 -19.87 -9.23
C HIS A 10 -1.34 -20.80 -9.51
N PHE A 11 -2.57 -20.28 -9.38
CA PHE A 11 -3.77 -21.03 -9.71
C PHE A 11 -4.05 -20.89 -11.21
N MET A 12 -4.33 -22.01 -11.86
CA MET A 12 -4.66 -22.07 -13.28
C MET A 12 -6.00 -22.75 -13.46
N LYS A 13 -6.69 -22.43 -14.56
CA LYS A 13 -7.87 -23.19 -14.97
C LYS A 13 -7.39 -24.35 -15.86
N GLY A 14 -7.79 -25.56 -15.53
CA GLY A 14 -7.36 -26.77 -16.24
C GLY A 14 -5.99 -27.29 -15.81
N GLU A 15 -5.57 -28.39 -16.44
CA GLU A 15 -4.31 -29.07 -16.17
C GLU A 15 -3.11 -28.31 -16.77
N PRO A 16 -1.93 -28.33 -16.11
CA PRO A 16 -0.72 -27.73 -16.66
C PRO A 16 -0.30 -28.44 -17.95
N THR A 17 -0.10 -27.68 -19.02
CA THR A 17 0.44 -28.18 -20.30
C THR A 17 1.97 -28.11 -20.37
N PHE A 18 2.62 -27.64 -19.30
CA PHE A 18 4.07 -27.52 -19.19
C PHE A 18 4.66 -28.60 -18.27
N GLU A 19 5.91 -28.94 -18.52
CA GLU A 19 6.65 -29.91 -17.71
C GLU A 19 7.31 -29.25 -16.50
N ARG A 20 7.41 -30.04 -15.42
CA ARG A 20 8.15 -29.64 -14.22
C ARG A 20 9.61 -29.34 -14.57
N ARG A 21 10.16 -28.27 -13.98
CA ARG A 21 11.56 -27.80 -14.18
C ARG A 21 11.89 -27.31 -15.60
N LYS A 22 10.89 -27.11 -16.46
CA LYS A 22 11.08 -26.39 -17.73
C LYS A 22 10.77 -24.90 -17.55
N PRO A 23 11.44 -24.01 -18.31
CA PRO A 23 11.09 -22.60 -18.34
C PRO A 23 9.69 -22.41 -18.91
N VAL A 24 8.97 -21.42 -18.38
CA VAL A 24 7.65 -20.98 -18.84
C VAL A 24 7.66 -19.47 -18.98
N THR A 25 6.86 -18.95 -19.92
CA THR A 25 6.61 -17.51 -20.02
C THR A 25 5.39 -17.17 -19.18
N CYS A 26 5.53 -16.17 -18.31
CA CYS A 26 4.45 -15.67 -17.48
C CYS A 26 4.15 -14.23 -17.88
N GLU A 27 2.87 -13.95 -18.13
CA GLU A 27 2.36 -12.61 -18.34
C GLU A 27 1.34 -12.27 -17.25
N ILE A 28 1.33 -11.00 -16.83
CA ILE A 28 0.32 -10.48 -15.92
C ILE A 28 -0.61 -9.55 -16.68
N ASP A 29 -1.85 -9.44 -16.22
CA ASP A 29 -2.74 -8.37 -16.65
C ASP A 29 -2.19 -7.01 -16.17
N TRP A 30 -1.63 -6.25 -17.10
CA TRP A 30 -1.01 -4.95 -16.84
C TRP A 30 -2.01 -3.86 -16.46
N ALA A 31 -3.23 -3.90 -17.00
CA ALA A 31 -4.27 -2.94 -16.66
C ALA A 31 -4.66 -3.12 -15.19
N ARG A 32 -4.95 -4.36 -14.78
CA ARG A 32 -5.23 -4.71 -13.39
C ARG A 32 -4.06 -4.35 -12.47
N ARG A 33 -2.83 -4.69 -12.86
CA ARG A 33 -1.62 -4.37 -12.07
C ARG A 33 -1.47 -2.87 -11.85
N THR A 34 -1.67 -2.08 -12.89
CA THR A 34 -1.54 -0.62 -12.84
C THR A 34 -2.60 0.00 -11.94
N ALA A 35 -3.85 -0.46 -12.01
CA ALA A 35 -4.93 -0.02 -11.14
C ALA A 35 -4.61 -0.30 -9.65
N LEU A 36 -4.13 -1.50 -9.34
CA LEU A 36 -3.70 -1.86 -7.98
C LEU A 36 -2.54 -0.98 -7.48
N MET A 37 -1.58 -0.66 -8.34
CA MET A 37 -0.47 0.24 -8.00
C MET A 37 -0.92 1.68 -7.73
N ARG A 38 -1.86 2.20 -8.52
CA ARG A 38 -2.48 3.52 -8.30
C ARG A 38 -3.21 3.55 -6.96
N ASN A 39 -4.06 2.56 -6.70
CA ASN A 39 -4.81 2.48 -5.44
C ASN A 39 -3.89 2.31 -4.22
N HIS A 40 -2.79 1.56 -4.36
CA HIS A 40 -1.78 1.45 -3.31
C HIS A 40 -1.10 2.79 -3.00
N SER A 41 -0.66 3.51 -4.02
CA SER A 41 0.00 4.81 -3.86
C SER A 41 -0.97 5.85 -3.30
N ALA A 42 -2.20 5.88 -3.82
CA ALA A 42 -3.28 6.74 -3.34
C ALA A 42 -3.60 6.49 -1.86
N THR A 43 -3.55 5.24 -1.39
CA THR A 43 -3.77 4.93 0.04
C THR A 43 -2.77 5.67 0.93
N HIS A 44 -1.49 5.72 0.56
CA HIS A 44 -0.46 6.45 1.33
C HIS A 44 -0.68 7.96 1.29
N ILE A 45 -1.05 8.49 0.12
CA ILE A 45 -1.33 9.91 -0.07
C ILE A 45 -2.54 10.33 0.79
N VAL A 46 -3.65 9.60 0.70
CA VAL A 46 -4.87 9.86 1.46
C VAL A 46 -4.61 9.73 2.97
N LEU A 47 -3.85 8.73 3.42
CA LEU A 47 -3.49 8.60 4.84
C LEU A 47 -2.66 9.80 5.33
N GLY A 48 -1.69 10.26 4.53
CA GLY A 48 -0.91 11.46 4.83
C GLY A 48 -1.77 12.73 4.87
N ALA A 49 -2.69 12.88 3.91
CA ALA A 49 -3.62 14.00 3.86
C ALA A 49 -4.58 14.02 5.07
N ALA A 50 -5.20 12.87 5.37
CA ALA A 50 -6.04 12.69 6.55
C ALA A 50 -5.31 13.07 7.83
N ARG A 51 -4.06 12.64 8.00
CA ARG A 51 -3.26 13.01 9.17
C ARG A 51 -2.95 14.51 9.24
N LYS A 52 -2.73 15.17 8.11
CA LYS A 52 -2.47 16.63 8.06
C LYS A 52 -3.74 17.44 8.35
N VAL A 53 -4.91 16.94 7.97
CA VAL A 53 -6.21 17.61 8.19
C VAL A 53 -6.73 17.35 9.61
N LEU A 54 -6.77 16.09 10.05
CA LEU A 54 -7.43 15.65 11.27
C LEU A 54 -6.49 15.63 12.49
N GLY A 55 -5.19 15.41 12.28
CA GLY A 55 -4.18 15.40 13.35
C GLY A 55 -3.37 14.11 13.47
N ASN A 56 -2.41 14.13 14.39
CA ASN A 56 -1.40 13.07 14.54
C ASN A 56 -1.90 11.75 15.15
N HIS A 57 -3.11 11.72 15.72
CA HIS A 57 -3.75 10.52 16.27
C HIS A 57 -4.29 9.59 15.18
N VAL A 58 -4.40 10.07 13.93
CA VAL A 58 -4.79 9.25 12.79
C VAL A 58 -3.75 8.15 12.55
N TRP A 59 -4.25 6.91 12.58
CA TRP A 59 -3.51 5.68 12.35
C TRP A 59 -4.35 4.70 11.53
N GLN A 60 -3.74 4.01 10.59
CA GLN A 60 -4.41 3.00 9.78
C GLN A 60 -4.76 1.78 10.65
N THR A 61 -6.03 1.37 10.61
CA THR A 61 -6.53 0.15 11.26
C THR A 61 -6.84 -0.96 10.24
N GLY A 62 -7.02 -0.60 8.97
CA GLY A 62 -7.32 -1.53 7.89
C GLY A 62 -7.17 -0.88 6.53
N ALA A 63 -6.96 -1.69 5.49
CA ALA A 63 -7.00 -1.22 4.12
C ALA A 63 -7.36 -2.34 3.14
N HIS A 64 -8.21 -2.03 2.18
CA HIS A 64 -8.57 -2.91 1.06
C HIS A 64 -8.22 -2.23 -0.26
N LYS A 65 -7.71 -2.99 -1.23
CA LYS A 65 -7.26 -2.48 -2.53
C LYS A 65 -7.63 -3.49 -3.61
N ALA A 66 -8.71 -3.20 -4.33
CA ALA A 66 -9.11 -3.87 -5.55
C ALA A 66 -8.74 -3.00 -6.77
N ALA A 67 -9.03 -3.47 -7.98
CA ALA A 67 -8.73 -2.73 -9.20
C ALA A 67 -9.74 -1.59 -9.45
N ASP A 68 -10.95 -1.75 -8.93
CA ASP A 68 -12.12 -0.90 -9.08
C ASP A 68 -12.41 -0.06 -7.84
N LEU A 69 -12.08 -0.56 -6.64
CA LEU A 69 -12.33 0.11 -5.37
C LEU A 69 -11.14 0.00 -4.41
N ALA A 70 -10.93 1.03 -3.59
CA ALA A 70 -10.05 0.97 -2.44
C ALA A 70 -10.75 1.51 -1.19
N ARG A 71 -10.36 1.00 -0.03
CA ARG A 71 -10.84 1.43 1.28
C ARG A 71 -9.64 1.60 2.22
N LEU A 72 -9.67 2.66 3.02
CA LEU A 72 -8.71 2.92 4.08
C LEU A 72 -9.49 3.17 5.37
N ASP A 73 -9.21 2.38 6.39
CA ASP A 73 -9.83 2.50 7.71
C ASP A 73 -8.80 3.18 8.64
N ILE A 74 -9.21 4.23 9.34
CA ILE A 74 -8.34 5.02 10.23
C ILE A 74 -8.92 5.15 11.64
N THR A 75 -8.05 5.37 12.62
CA THR A 75 -8.45 5.85 13.95
C THR A 75 -8.88 7.31 13.87
N HIS A 76 -10.09 7.58 14.32
CA HIS A 76 -10.60 8.91 14.57
C HIS A 76 -11.65 8.82 15.67
N TYR A 77 -11.86 9.91 16.42
CA TYR A 77 -12.75 9.91 17.59
C TYR A 77 -14.21 10.22 17.23
N ASP A 78 -14.47 10.67 16.01
CA ASP A 78 -15.81 11.02 15.51
C ASP A 78 -15.96 10.64 14.03
N ALA A 79 -17.16 10.81 13.47
CA ALA A 79 -17.37 10.79 12.03
C ALA A 79 -16.71 12.01 11.37
N LEU A 80 -16.26 11.85 10.12
CA LEU A 80 -15.73 12.97 9.36
C LEU A 80 -16.87 13.89 8.91
N THR A 81 -16.67 15.19 9.08
CA THR A 81 -17.52 16.21 8.47
C THR A 81 -17.28 16.29 6.96
N ASP A 82 -18.26 16.79 6.21
CA ASP A 82 -18.13 16.96 4.76
C ASP A 82 -16.96 17.90 4.43
N GLU A 83 -16.76 18.97 5.21
CA GLU A 83 -15.65 19.90 5.04
C GLU A 83 -14.28 19.24 5.26
N GLU A 84 -14.17 18.31 6.22
CA GLU A 84 -12.94 17.54 6.43
C GLU A 84 -12.66 16.59 5.27
N VAL A 85 -13.68 15.90 4.77
CA VAL A 85 -13.57 15.02 3.60
C VAL A 85 -13.07 15.80 2.39
N GLU A 86 -13.67 16.95 2.10
CA GLU A 86 -13.23 17.79 0.99
C GLU A 86 -11.79 18.31 1.17
N ARG A 87 -11.40 18.69 2.40
CA ARG A 87 -10.02 19.13 2.68
C ARG A 87 -9.01 18.01 2.45
N ILE A 88 -9.35 16.78 2.84
CA ILE A 88 -8.52 15.60 2.61
C ILE A 88 -8.39 15.34 1.11
N GLU A 89 -9.50 15.36 0.38
CA GLU A 89 -9.52 15.17 -1.07
C GLU A 89 -8.67 16.21 -1.81
N ARG A 90 -8.86 17.50 -1.51
CA ARG A 90 -8.08 18.59 -2.13
C ARG A 90 -6.59 18.40 -1.91
N LEU A 91 -6.17 18.17 -0.66
CA LEU A 91 -4.76 17.99 -0.32
C LEU A 91 -4.16 16.72 -0.95
N ALA A 92 -4.92 15.63 -1.02
CA ALA A 92 -4.47 14.41 -1.69
C ALA A 92 -4.24 14.66 -3.19
N ASN A 93 -5.15 15.36 -3.86
CA ASN A 93 -5.01 15.69 -5.27
C ASN A 93 -3.86 16.68 -5.54
N GLU A 94 -3.61 17.65 -4.66
CA GLU A 94 -2.43 18.52 -4.75
C GLU A 94 -1.12 17.71 -4.76
N ILE A 95 -1.02 16.69 -3.90
CA ILE A 95 0.14 15.80 -3.85
C ILE A 95 0.28 15.02 -5.16
N VAL A 96 -0.83 14.50 -5.70
CA VAL A 96 -0.83 13.80 -7.01
C VAL A 96 -0.34 14.73 -8.12
N LEU A 97 -0.87 15.95 -8.18
CA LEU A 97 -0.52 16.96 -9.18
C LEU A 97 0.93 17.43 -9.07
N SER A 98 1.51 17.42 -7.87
CA SER A 98 2.92 17.76 -7.66
C SER A 98 3.90 16.80 -8.34
N GLY A 99 3.46 15.59 -8.70
CA GLY A 99 4.32 14.59 -9.34
C GLY A 99 5.50 14.14 -8.48
N ALA A 100 5.37 14.20 -7.15
CA ALA A 100 6.45 13.87 -6.22
C ALA A 100 6.97 12.42 -6.44
N PRO A 101 8.30 12.22 -6.46
CA PRO A 101 8.87 10.90 -6.71
C PRO A 101 8.67 9.95 -5.53
N VAL A 102 8.20 8.73 -5.81
CA VAL A 102 8.14 7.64 -4.83
C VAL A 102 9.48 6.89 -4.82
N ARG A 103 10.10 6.73 -3.64
CA ARG A 103 11.42 6.11 -3.49
C ARG A 103 11.36 4.93 -2.55
N ILE A 104 11.86 3.78 -3.00
CA ILE A 104 11.87 2.55 -2.20
C ILE A 104 13.31 2.24 -1.78
N ARG A 105 13.51 1.91 -0.51
CA ARG A 105 14.82 1.51 0.03
C ARG A 105 14.69 0.35 1.00
N THR A 106 15.66 -0.55 0.98
CA THR A 106 15.85 -1.53 2.04
C THR A 106 16.85 -0.96 3.03
N LEU A 107 16.47 -0.92 4.31
CA LEU A 107 17.30 -0.36 5.38
C LEU A 107 17.30 -1.32 6.58
N PRO A 108 18.37 -1.37 7.38
CA PRO A 108 18.33 -1.95 8.72
C PRO A 108 17.20 -1.33 9.55
N ARG A 109 16.52 -2.14 10.36
CA ARG A 109 15.33 -1.72 11.13
C ARG A 109 15.62 -0.53 12.04
N ASP A 110 16.70 -0.60 12.80
CA ASP A 110 17.15 0.45 13.71
C ASP A 110 17.40 1.78 12.97
N VAL A 111 18.04 1.73 11.81
CA VAL A 111 18.29 2.89 10.95
C VAL A 111 16.97 3.48 10.42
N ALA A 112 16.04 2.62 9.99
CA ALA A 112 14.75 3.06 9.49
C ALA A 112 13.89 3.69 10.60
N GLU A 113 13.81 3.08 11.77
CA GLU A 113 13.07 3.59 12.94
C GLU A 113 13.66 4.90 13.44
N SER A 114 14.98 5.02 13.53
CA SER A 114 15.65 6.27 13.91
C SER A 114 15.30 7.41 12.94
N LYS A 115 15.23 7.12 11.64
CA LYS A 115 15.02 8.13 10.60
C LYS A 115 13.55 8.53 10.40
N TYR A 116 12.63 7.56 10.45
CA TYR A 116 11.23 7.76 10.06
C TYR A 116 10.25 7.58 11.23
N GLY A 117 10.76 7.16 12.39
CA GLY A 117 9.96 6.85 13.57
C GLY A 117 9.04 5.64 13.37
N PHE A 118 8.17 5.40 14.34
CA PHE A 118 7.25 4.26 14.34
C PHE A 118 6.10 4.36 13.32
N ARG A 119 5.99 5.49 12.60
CA ARG A 119 5.01 5.66 11.51
C ARG A 119 5.24 4.66 10.36
N LEU A 120 6.38 4.01 10.30
CA LEU A 120 6.64 2.89 9.39
C LEU A 120 5.63 1.74 9.56
N TYR A 121 4.97 1.63 10.71
CA TYR A 121 4.13 0.49 11.07
C TYR A 121 2.62 0.72 10.91
N GLN A 122 2.21 1.68 10.08
CA GLN A 122 0.79 1.92 9.74
C GLN A 122 0.12 0.68 9.13
N GLY A 123 0.87 -0.10 8.35
CA GLY A 123 0.40 -1.38 7.78
C GLY A 123 0.57 -2.59 8.70
N GLY A 124 0.94 -2.40 9.97
CA GLY A 124 1.33 -3.44 10.90
C GLY A 124 2.85 -3.65 10.98
N VAL A 125 3.27 -4.46 11.97
CA VAL A 125 4.68 -4.77 12.21
C VAL A 125 5.15 -5.84 11.24
N VAL A 126 6.18 -5.53 10.45
CA VAL A 126 6.83 -6.47 9.54
C VAL A 126 7.95 -7.19 10.31
N PRO A 127 8.13 -8.52 10.21
CA PRO A 127 9.24 -9.23 10.85
C PRO A 127 10.58 -9.06 10.10
N GLY A 128 11.71 -9.32 10.77
CA GLY A 128 13.06 -9.33 10.15
C GLY A 128 13.98 -8.18 10.59
N GLY A 129 15.28 -8.28 10.29
CA GLY A 129 16.26 -7.24 10.63
C GLY A 129 16.30 -6.06 9.65
N GLU A 130 15.74 -6.22 8.46
CA GLU A 130 15.67 -5.19 7.42
C GLU A 130 14.22 -4.84 7.09
N LEU A 131 13.98 -3.57 6.78
CA LEU A 131 12.69 -3.04 6.37
C LEU A 131 12.77 -2.51 4.94
N ARG A 132 11.78 -2.90 4.13
CA ARG A 132 11.52 -2.25 2.83
C ARG A 132 10.64 -1.02 3.07
N VAL A 133 11.27 0.15 3.09
CA VAL A 133 10.63 1.45 3.27
C VAL A 133 10.19 1.99 1.91
N VAL A 134 8.96 2.49 1.85
CA VAL A 134 8.33 3.13 0.68
C VAL A 134 8.05 4.58 1.00
#